data_AF-E8TJQ6-F1
#
_entry.id   AF-E8TJQ6-F1
#
_cell.length_a   1.000
_cell.length_b   1.000
_cell.length_c   1.000
_cell.angle_alpha   90.00
_cell.angle_beta   90.00
_cell.angle_gamma   90.00
#
_symmetry.space_group_name_H-M   'P 1'
#
loop_
_entity.id
_entity.type
_entity.pdbx_description
1 polymer ?
#
loop_
_entity_poly.entity_id
_entity_poly.type
_entity_poly.pdbx_seq_one_letter_code
_entity_poly.pdbx_strand_id
1 'polypeptide(L)'
;MGTNNPPLSPEDVERFGPNPLTRFRTNLASVEERITLACARAGRDRASVRLLPVTKTVPAQILRYAFEVGISTFGENKIQEAMSKCEALHDLAIDWSIVCTEAVVAAVEIGGRQLAVACFCTGSADVAAPIQARLFPLRNLRPAAASFAHVPWSLA
;
A
#
# COMPACT_ATOMS: atom_id res chain seq x y z
N MET A 1 -4.48 -17.37 19.10
CA MET A 1 -3.17 -16.76 19.41
C MET A 1 -3.41 -15.26 19.40
N GLY A 2 -3.48 -14.62 20.57
CA GLY A 2 -3.62 -13.17 20.63
C GLY A 2 -2.31 -12.54 20.20
N THR A 3 -2.37 -11.61 19.26
CA THR A 3 -1.23 -10.76 18.94
C THR A 3 -0.91 -9.93 20.18
N ASN A 4 0.35 -9.94 20.60
CA ASN A 4 0.83 -9.08 21.69
C ASN A 4 0.96 -7.64 21.16
N ASN A 5 -0.17 -7.01 20.83
CA ASN A 5 -0.17 -5.62 20.40
C ASN A 5 0.14 -4.75 21.62
N PRO A 6 1.06 -3.77 21.51
CA PRO A 6 1.34 -2.85 22.60
C PRO A 6 0.07 -2.05 22.95
N PRO A 7 -0.03 -1.57 24.21
CA PRO A 7 -1.15 -0.74 24.61
C PRO A 7 -1.24 0.52 23.73
N LEU A 8 -2.46 0.90 23.38
CA LEU A 8 -2.73 2.08 22.55
C LEU A 8 -2.42 3.36 23.34
N SER A 9 -1.81 4.35 22.69
CA SER A 9 -1.70 5.68 23.26
C SER A 9 -3.09 6.37 23.31
N PRO A 10 -3.26 7.42 24.13
CA PRO A 10 -4.50 8.20 24.12
C PRO A 10 -4.85 8.76 22.74
N GLU A 11 -3.84 9.22 21.98
CA GLU A 11 -4.00 9.71 20.61
C GLU A 11 -4.45 8.61 19.64
N ASP A 12 -3.93 7.39 19.79
CA ASP A 12 -4.34 6.24 19.00
C ASP A 12 -5.79 5.85 19.30
N VAL A 13 -6.21 5.89 20.57
CA VAL A 13 -7.59 5.62 20.99
C VAL A 13 -8.54 6.67 20.43
N GLU A 14 -8.15 7.95 20.46
CA GLU A 14 -8.96 9.04 19.89
C GLU A 14 -9.15 8.85 18.37
N ARG A 15 -8.09 8.48 17.65
CA ARG A 15 -8.12 8.36 16.18
C ARG A 15 -8.73 7.05 15.68
N PHE A 16 -8.43 5.92 16.33
CA PHE A 16 -8.79 4.58 15.87
C PHE A 16 -9.85 3.89 16.75
N GLY A 17 -10.26 4.55 17.82
CA GLY A 17 -11.19 4.01 18.81
C GLY A 17 -10.51 3.04 19.79
N PRO A 18 -11.24 2.62 20.84
CA PRO A 18 -10.71 1.71 21.86
C PRO A 18 -10.49 0.28 21.33
N ASN A 19 -11.04 -0.04 20.15
CA ASN A 19 -10.89 -1.35 19.51
C ASN A 19 -10.62 -1.19 17.99
N PRO A 20 -9.35 -0.93 17.61
CA PRO A 20 -8.95 -0.80 16.21
C PRO A 20 -9.26 -2.04 15.37
N LEU A 21 -9.17 -3.25 15.95
CA LEU A 21 -9.47 -4.51 15.27
C LEU A 21 -10.91 -4.53 14.73
N THR A 22 -11.89 -4.22 15.60
CA THR A 22 -13.30 -4.17 15.22
C THR A 22 -13.54 -3.08 14.19
N ARG A 23 -12.92 -1.91 14.36
CA ARG A 23 -13.03 -0.81 13.41
C ARG A 23 -12.51 -1.19 12.02
N PHE A 24 -11.34 -1.80 11.93
CA PHE A 24 -10.78 -2.24 10.64
C PHE A 24 -11.61 -3.33 9.99
N ARG A 25 -12.14 -4.29 10.77
CA ARG A 25 -13.03 -5.34 10.25
C ARG A 25 -14.28 -4.74 9.62
N THR A 26 -14.95 -3.81 10.29
CA THR A 26 -16.16 -3.14 9.77
C THR A 26 -15.84 -2.29 8.55
N ASN A 27 -14.74 -1.54 8.58
CA ASN A 27 -14.33 -0.70 7.44
C ASN A 27 -13.99 -1.54 6.22
N LEU A 28 -13.26 -2.65 6.40
CA LEU A 28 -12.90 -3.55 5.30
C LEU A 28 -14.16 -4.14 4.66
N ALA A 29 -15.11 -4.63 5.45
CA ALA A 29 -16.38 -5.15 4.95
C ALA A 29 -17.15 -4.09 4.13
N SER A 30 -17.25 -2.86 4.63
CA SER A 30 -17.92 -1.76 3.93
C SER A 30 -17.22 -1.37 2.63
N VAL A 31 -15.88 -1.34 2.61
CA VAL A 31 -15.10 -1.06 1.39
C VAL A 31 -15.27 -2.18 0.38
N GLU A 32 -15.24 -3.45 0.80
CA GLU A 32 -15.43 -4.61 -0.06
C GLU A 32 -16.81 -4.62 -0.74
N GLU A 33 -17.87 -4.28 0.01
CA GLU A 33 -19.21 -4.12 -0.55
C GLU A 33 -19.24 -3.02 -1.63
N ARG A 34 -18.64 -1.87 -1.35
CA ARG A 34 -18.57 -0.75 -2.30
C ARG A 34 -17.81 -1.13 -3.57
N ILE A 35 -16.68 -1.84 -3.45
CA ILE A 35 -15.92 -2.32 -4.61
C ILE A 35 -16.75 -3.30 -5.43
N THR A 36 -17.43 -4.23 -4.77
CA THR A 36 -18.30 -5.22 -5.43
C THR A 36 -19.42 -4.54 -6.23
N LEU A 37 -20.11 -3.59 -5.63
CA LEU A 37 -21.16 -2.82 -6.30
C LEU A 37 -20.64 -1.95 -7.45
N ALA A 38 -19.41 -1.43 -7.34
CA ALA A 38 -18.78 -0.66 -8.42
C ALA A 38 -18.37 -1.57 -9.59
N CYS A 39 -17.82 -2.76 -9.29
CA CYS A 39 -17.47 -3.76 -10.31
C CYS A 39 -18.72 -4.23 -11.07
N ALA A 40 -19.82 -4.51 -10.36
CA ALA A 40 -21.09 -4.89 -10.96
C ALA A 40 -21.63 -3.80 -11.91
N ARG A 41 -21.59 -2.52 -11.49
CA ARG A 41 -22.00 -1.39 -12.34
C ARG A 41 -21.13 -1.22 -13.58
N ALA A 42 -19.85 -1.56 -13.49
CA ALA A 42 -18.89 -1.48 -14.59
C ALA A 42 -18.84 -2.75 -15.47
N GLY A 43 -19.64 -3.78 -15.17
CA GLY A 43 -19.58 -5.07 -15.89
C GLY A 43 -18.26 -5.82 -15.71
N ARG A 44 -17.56 -5.60 -14.58
CA ARG A 44 -16.27 -6.21 -14.26
C ARG A 44 -16.39 -7.26 -13.18
N ASP A 45 -15.55 -8.30 -13.25
CA ASP A 45 -15.38 -9.22 -12.14
C ASP A 45 -14.66 -8.53 -10.96
N ARG A 46 -15.18 -8.71 -9.73
CA ARG A 46 -14.55 -8.25 -8.49
C ARG A 46 -13.11 -8.75 -8.37
N ALA A 47 -12.82 -9.97 -8.80
CA ALA A 47 -11.46 -10.54 -8.73
C ALA A 47 -10.44 -9.78 -9.61
N SER A 48 -10.90 -9.02 -10.61
CA SER A 48 -10.04 -8.19 -11.46
C SER A 48 -9.57 -6.89 -10.80
N VAL A 49 -10.04 -6.57 -9.60
CA VAL A 49 -9.71 -5.34 -8.86
C VAL A 49 -8.99 -5.70 -7.57
N ARG A 50 -7.86 -5.03 -7.30
CA ARG A 50 -7.13 -5.17 -6.03
C ARG A 50 -7.34 -3.94 -5.16
N LEU A 51 -7.56 -4.17 -3.86
CA LEU A 51 -7.61 -3.13 -2.86
C LEU A 51 -6.19 -2.89 -2.33
N LEU A 52 -5.75 -1.63 -2.31
CA LEU A 52 -4.49 -1.19 -1.69
C LEU A 52 -4.80 -0.13 -0.62
N PRO A 53 -4.87 -0.51 0.66
CA PRO A 53 -5.05 0.43 1.75
C PRO A 53 -3.85 1.38 1.88
N VAL A 54 -4.10 2.69 1.87
CA VAL A 54 -3.06 3.71 2.04
C VAL A 54 -2.87 4.01 3.52
N THR A 55 -1.64 3.85 4.02
CA THR A 55 -1.29 3.85 5.45
C THR A 55 -0.40 5.01 5.87
N LYS A 56 -0.23 6.02 5.01
CA LYS A 56 0.46 7.27 5.35
C LYS A 56 -0.05 7.82 6.68
N THR A 57 0.87 8.26 7.54
CA THR A 57 0.56 8.78 8.89
C THR A 57 -0.13 7.80 9.85
N VAL A 58 -0.30 6.53 9.49
CA VAL A 58 -0.79 5.48 10.41
C VAL A 58 0.42 4.82 11.10
N PRO A 59 0.47 4.77 12.45
CA PRO A 59 1.57 4.12 13.17
C PRO A 59 1.65 2.60 12.95
N ALA A 60 2.85 2.03 13.03
CA ALA A 60 3.07 0.59 12.78
C ALA A 60 2.27 -0.32 13.73
N GLN A 61 2.15 0.04 15.02
CA GLN A 61 1.36 -0.72 15.99
C GLN A 61 -0.12 -0.83 15.60
N ILE A 62 -0.65 0.19 14.92
CA ILE A 62 -2.04 0.20 14.44
C ILE A 62 -2.19 -0.73 13.22
N LEU A 63 -1.17 -0.81 12.36
CA LEU A 63 -1.19 -1.67 11.19
C LEU A 63 -1.20 -3.16 11.53
N ARG A 64 -0.75 -3.56 12.73
CA ARG A 64 -0.88 -4.95 13.21
C ARG A 64 -2.35 -5.38 13.28
N TYR A 65 -3.24 -4.52 13.77
CA TYR A 65 -4.68 -4.79 13.79
C TYR A 65 -5.27 -4.88 12.37
N ALA A 66 -4.76 -4.08 11.42
CA ALA A 66 -5.17 -4.18 10.02
C ALA A 66 -4.72 -5.53 9.41
N PHE A 67 -3.51 -5.97 9.72
CA PHE A 67 -2.99 -7.27 9.31
C PHE A 67 -3.82 -8.43 9.87
N GLU A 68 -4.21 -8.36 11.14
CA GLU A 68 -5.06 -9.37 11.79
C GLU A 68 -6.43 -9.54 11.14
N VAL A 69 -6.98 -8.50 10.52
CA VAL A 69 -8.25 -8.61 9.76
C VAL A 69 -8.04 -9.10 8.32
N GLY A 70 -6.82 -9.50 7.95
CA GLY A 70 -6.48 -10.10 6.66
C GLY A 70 -5.88 -9.12 5.64
N ILE A 71 -5.55 -7.88 6.03
CA ILE A 71 -4.90 -6.92 5.13
C ILE A 71 -3.39 -7.18 5.12
N SER A 72 -2.88 -7.76 4.05
CA SER A 72 -1.45 -8.04 3.88
C SER A 72 -0.72 -7.09 2.93
N THR A 73 -1.42 -6.12 2.34
CA THR A 73 -0.85 -5.13 1.41
C THR A 73 -1.03 -3.71 1.94
N PHE A 74 0.01 -2.88 1.90
CA PHE A 74 -0.05 -1.49 2.37
C PHE A 74 0.62 -0.50 1.41
N GLY A 75 -0.01 0.67 1.25
CA GLY A 75 0.45 1.76 0.39
C GLY A 75 1.02 2.93 1.20
N GLU A 76 2.24 3.37 0.89
CA GLU A 76 2.91 4.52 1.52
C GLU A 76 3.26 5.61 0.52
N ASN A 77 3.17 6.86 0.94
CA ASN A 77 3.52 7.99 0.08
C ASN A 77 4.99 8.41 0.20
N LYS A 78 5.72 7.90 1.19
CA LYS A 78 7.13 8.23 1.43
C LYS A 78 7.91 6.97 1.69
N ILE A 79 9.04 6.83 1.00
CA ILE A 79 9.92 5.67 1.16
C ILE A 79 10.45 5.54 2.59
N GLN A 80 10.73 6.66 3.28
CA GLN A 80 11.23 6.65 4.66
C GLN A 80 10.19 6.10 5.64
N GLU A 81 8.92 6.52 5.51
CA GLU A 81 7.83 5.97 6.33
C GLU A 81 7.65 4.47 6.04
N ALA A 82 7.74 4.06 4.77
CA ALA A 82 7.68 2.65 4.40
C ALA A 82 8.83 1.84 5.02
N MET A 83 10.07 2.31 4.96
CA MET A 83 11.23 1.62 5.55
C MET A 83 11.07 1.43 7.06
N SER A 84 10.73 2.50 7.79
CA SER A 84 10.53 2.43 9.24
C SER A 84 9.44 1.42 9.61
N LYS A 85 8.35 1.34 8.83
CA LYS A 85 7.28 0.38 9.09
C LYS A 85 7.65 -1.04 8.66
N CYS A 86 8.40 -1.22 7.57
CA CYS A 86 8.93 -2.52 7.16
C CYS A 86 9.79 -3.13 8.27
N GLU A 87 10.65 -2.33 8.89
CA GLU A 87 11.50 -2.77 10.00
C GLU A 87 10.66 -3.09 11.25
N ALA A 88 9.74 -2.19 11.63
CA ALA A 88 8.89 -2.37 12.81
C ALA A 88 7.91 -3.56 12.69
N LEU A 89 7.57 -3.98 11.48
CA LEU A 89 6.62 -5.05 11.17
C LEU A 89 7.27 -6.20 10.39
N HIS A 90 8.59 -6.37 10.52
CA HIS A 90 9.33 -7.42 9.81
C HIS A 90 8.85 -8.83 10.15
N ASP A 91 8.22 -9.01 11.32
CA ASP A 91 7.61 -10.26 11.78
C ASP A 91 6.32 -10.62 11.03
N LEU A 92 5.76 -9.69 10.23
CA LEU A 92 4.51 -9.89 9.49
C LEU A 92 4.76 -10.07 7.98
N ALA A 93 3.95 -10.92 7.36
CA ALA A 93 3.98 -11.19 5.92
C ALA A 93 3.28 -10.07 5.12
N ILE A 94 3.82 -8.86 5.18
CA ILE A 94 3.29 -7.67 4.51
C ILE A 94 4.02 -7.39 3.20
N ASP A 95 3.24 -7.09 2.15
CA ASP A 95 3.71 -6.53 0.89
C ASP A 95 3.49 -5.00 0.92
N TRP A 96 4.53 -4.21 0.62
CA TRP A 96 4.37 -2.76 0.55
C TRP A 96 4.45 -2.22 -0.86
N SER A 97 3.70 -1.15 -1.06
CA SER A 97 3.68 -0.36 -2.29
C SER A 97 3.92 1.11 -1.99
N ILE A 98 4.66 1.79 -2.85
CA ILE A 98 4.79 3.23 -2.79
C ILE A 98 3.77 3.85 -3.75
N VAL A 99 2.93 4.77 -3.24
CA VAL A 99 1.90 5.48 -3.99
C VAL A 99 2.17 6.98 -3.89
N CYS A 100 2.77 7.55 -4.94
CA CYS A 100 3.11 8.97 -5.01
C CYS A 100 2.46 9.61 -6.23
N THR A 101 2.12 10.89 -6.13
CA THR A 101 1.60 11.71 -7.24
C THR A 101 2.60 11.91 -8.38
N GLU A 102 3.89 11.69 -8.13
CA GLU A 102 5.01 11.96 -9.04
C GLU A 102 6.00 10.78 -9.05
N ALA A 103 5.58 9.57 -9.47
CA ALA A 103 6.54 8.46 -9.58
C ALA A 103 6.22 7.46 -10.68
N VAL A 104 7.19 7.13 -11.53
CA VAL A 104 7.17 5.97 -12.45
C VAL A 104 7.22 4.66 -11.66
N VAL A 105 6.61 3.60 -12.20
CA VAL A 105 6.72 2.23 -11.68
C VAL A 105 8.21 1.83 -11.59
N ALA A 106 8.70 1.64 -10.38
CA ALA A 106 10.02 1.07 -10.10
C ALA A 106 9.86 -0.09 -9.10
N ALA A 107 10.58 -1.18 -9.27
CA ALA A 107 10.75 -2.12 -8.18
C ALA A 107 11.86 -1.58 -7.26
N VAL A 108 11.56 -1.39 -5.97
CA VAL A 108 12.54 -0.94 -4.97
C VAL A 108 12.74 -2.07 -3.97
N GLU A 109 13.96 -2.36 -3.53
CA GLU A 109 14.21 -3.37 -2.51
C GLU A 109 14.47 -2.69 -1.16
N ILE A 110 13.76 -3.10 -0.11
CA ILE A 110 13.96 -2.61 1.26
C ILE A 110 14.02 -3.81 2.20
N GLY A 111 15.11 -3.94 2.96
CA GLY A 111 15.27 -5.01 3.95
C GLY A 111 15.20 -6.43 3.35
N GLY A 112 15.63 -6.62 2.09
CA GLY A 112 15.57 -7.91 1.40
C GLY A 112 14.18 -8.29 0.85
N ARG A 113 13.20 -7.38 0.91
CA ARG A 113 11.84 -7.58 0.36
C ARG A 113 11.63 -6.66 -0.84
N GLN A 114 11.11 -7.23 -1.93
CA GLN A 114 10.79 -6.47 -3.13
C GLN A 114 9.52 -5.65 -2.88
N LEU A 115 9.65 -4.34 -3.00
CA LEU A 115 8.53 -3.39 -3.02
C LEU A 115 8.09 -3.15 -4.45
N ALA A 116 6.80 -3.33 -4.69
CA ALA A 116 6.17 -2.91 -5.93
C ALA A 116 5.77 -1.44 -5.80
N VAL A 117 6.48 -0.51 -6.45
CA VAL A 117 5.98 0.87 -6.57
C VAL A 117 4.85 0.86 -7.60
N ALA A 118 3.61 1.03 -7.12
CA ALA A 118 2.45 1.16 -7.97
C ALA A 118 2.17 2.65 -8.19
N CYS A 119 2.50 3.12 -9.39
CA CYS A 119 2.17 4.46 -9.85
C CYS A 119 0.70 4.56 -10.27
N PHE A 120 -0.01 5.58 -9.80
CA PHE A 120 -1.25 6.04 -10.42
C PHE A 120 -1.03 7.45 -10.97
N CYS A 121 -0.55 7.58 -12.21
CA CYS A 121 -0.47 8.88 -12.87
C CYS A 121 -1.87 9.33 -13.26
N THR A 122 -2.36 10.40 -12.64
CA THR A 122 -3.40 11.25 -13.22
C THR A 122 -2.73 12.42 -13.93
N GLY A 123 -2.30 12.22 -15.19
CA GLY A 123 -1.94 13.31 -16.10
C GLY A 123 -0.50 13.33 -16.61
N SER A 124 -0.36 13.16 -17.92
CA SER A 124 0.84 13.27 -18.77
C SER A 124 1.91 12.18 -18.70
N ALA A 125 2.17 11.57 -19.86
CA ALA A 125 3.24 10.60 -20.11
C ALA A 125 4.66 11.23 -20.07
N ASP A 126 4.76 12.57 -20.08
CA ASP A 126 6.03 13.29 -20.25
C ASP A 126 6.88 13.38 -18.97
N VAL A 127 6.32 13.05 -17.81
CA VAL A 127 7.01 13.17 -16.50
C VAL A 127 7.76 11.88 -16.13
N ALA A 128 7.58 10.80 -16.90
CA ALA A 128 8.08 9.49 -16.52
C ALA A 128 9.62 9.40 -16.53
N ALA A 129 10.26 9.78 -17.64
CA ALA A 129 11.70 9.59 -17.82
C ALA A 129 12.60 10.38 -16.83
N PRO A 130 12.31 11.65 -16.49
CA PRO A 130 13.14 12.42 -15.54
C PRO A 130 13.09 11.91 -14.10
N ILE A 131 11.95 11.34 -13.68
CA ILE A 131 11.75 10.80 -12.34
C ILE A 131 12.55 9.51 -12.14
N GLN A 132 12.60 8.65 -13.18
CA GLN A 132 13.42 7.44 -13.17
C GLN A 132 14.91 7.77 -12.97
N ALA A 133 15.40 8.89 -13.51
CA ALA A 133 16.78 9.33 -13.30
C ALA A 133 17.06 9.89 -11.88
N ARG A 134 16.04 10.41 -11.19
CA ARG A 134 16.15 11.04 -9.85
C ARG A 134 16.03 10.06 -8.68
N LEU A 135 15.32 8.94 -8.86
CA LEU A 135 15.17 7.91 -7.83
C LEU A 135 16.36 6.94 -7.76
N PHE A 136 17.18 6.89 -8.81
CA PHE A 136 18.30 5.95 -8.95
C PHE A 136 19.69 6.34 -8.36
N PRO A 137 19.98 7.53 -7.81
CA PRO A 137 21.32 7.80 -7.26
C PRO A 137 21.54 7.22 -5.85
N LEU A 138 20.60 6.47 -5.27
CA LEU A 138 20.84 5.70 -4.05
C LEU A 138 21.67 4.45 -4.40
N ARG A 139 22.98 4.53 -4.11
CA ARG A 139 24.09 3.60 -4.47
C ARG A 139 23.89 2.09 -4.27
N ASN A 140 22.73 1.61 -3.80
CA ASN A 140 22.49 0.20 -3.45
C ASN A 140 21.23 -0.41 -4.09
N LEU A 141 20.50 0.27 -4.97
CA LEU A 141 19.33 -0.31 -5.65
C LEU A 141 19.76 -1.07 -6.92
N ARG A 142 19.56 -2.39 -6.95
CA ARG A 142 19.68 -3.18 -8.19
C ARG A 142 18.33 -3.23 -8.90
N PRO A 143 18.25 -2.92 -10.21
CA PRO A 143 17.03 -3.10 -10.96
C PRO A 143 16.70 -4.60 -11.04
N ALA A 144 15.61 -5.04 -10.42
CA ALA A 144 14.98 -6.31 -10.77
C ALA A 144 14.35 -6.14 -12.16
N ALA A 145 14.52 -7.12 -13.05
CA ALA A 145 13.99 -7.09 -14.41
C ALA A 145 12.48 -6.80 -14.39
N ALA A 146 12.09 -5.57 -14.75
CA ALA A 146 10.71 -5.15 -14.81
C ALA A 146 10.07 -5.74 -16.08
N SER A 147 9.18 -6.71 -15.93
CA SER A 147 8.26 -7.08 -17.01
C SER A 147 7.12 -6.05 -17.02
N PHE A 148 7.15 -5.14 -17.98
CA PHE A 148 6.09 -4.16 -18.20
C PHE A 148 4.88 -4.86 -18.83
N ALA A 149 3.80 -5.05 -18.07
CA ALA A 149 2.49 -5.34 -18.65
C ALA A 149 1.83 -4.02 -19.04
N HIS A 150 1.79 -3.72 -20.35
CA HIS A 150 1.09 -2.57 -20.89
C HIS A 150 -0.43 -2.83 -20.81
N VAL A 151 -1.14 -2.08 -19.97
CA VAL A 151 -2.62 -2.11 -19.96
C VAL A 151 -3.10 -0.86 -20.70
N PRO A 152 -3.55 -0.97 -21.96
CA PRO A 152 -4.04 0.18 -22.71
C PRO A 152 -5.35 0.72 -22.08
N TRP A 153 -5.39 2.02 -21.79
CA TRP A 153 -6.54 2.75 -21.21
C TRP A 153 -7.54 3.24 -22.27
N SER A 154 -7.48 2.76 -23.50
CA SER A 154 -8.42 3.20 -24.54
C SER A 154 -9.77 2.49 -24.37
N LEU A 155 -10.71 3.12 -23.64
CA LEU A 155 -12.18 3.19 -23.85
C LEU A 155 -12.91 3.38 -22.50
N ALA A 156 -13.07 4.65 -22.11
CA ALA A 156 -14.14 5.14 -21.24
C ALA A 156 -14.59 6.50 -21.78
#